data_AF-A0A842KZX8-F1
#
_entry.id   AF-A0A842KZX8-F1
#
_cell.length_a   1.000
_cell.length_b   1.000
_cell.length_c   1.000
_cell.angle_alpha   90.00
_cell.angle_beta   90.00
_cell.angle_gamma   90.00
#
_symmetry.space_group_name_H-M   'P 1'
#
loop_
_entity.id
_entity.type
_entity.pdbx_description
1 polymer ?
#
loop_
_entity_poly.entity_id
_entity_poly.type
_entity_poly.pdbx_seq_one_letter_code
_entity_poly.pdbx_strand_id
1 'polypeptide(L)'
;MVSLGKSGKLRIFFSSDIHGSESCFKKLLMVPRLYKATVVIVGGDITGKALIPIISKNDGSFETHFLGEKIDINSIDKLNSLKERIRAIGFYPYITDGKGAVELKENVKVAE
;
A
#
# COMPACT_ATOMS: atom_id res chain seq x y z
N MET A 1 18.85 -1.58 -20.91
CA MET A 1 20.32 -1.46 -20.82
C MET A 1 20.70 -1.61 -19.35
N VAL A 2 21.43 -2.65 -18.94
CA VAL A 2 21.87 -2.83 -17.55
C VAL A 2 23.18 -2.06 -17.37
N SER A 3 23.21 -1.10 -16.45
CA SER A 3 24.44 -0.39 -16.10
C SER A 3 25.25 -1.28 -15.14
N LEU A 4 26.48 -1.62 -15.53
CA LEU A 4 27.41 -2.33 -14.65
C LEU A 4 27.83 -1.38 -13.52
N GLY A 5 27.82 -1.87 -12.28
CA GLY A 5 28.23 -1.07 -11.12
C GLY A 5 29.71 -0.68 -11.20
N LYS A 6 30.16 0.21 -10.30
CA LYS A 6 31.57 0.70 -10.26
C LYS A 6 32.66 -0.39 -10.30
N SER A 7 32.34 -1.64 -9.95
CA SER A 7 33.25 -2.79 -10.00
C SER A 7 33.15 -3.66 -11.27
N GLY A 8 32.29 -3.30 -12.23
CA GLY A 8 32.03 -4.09 -13.44
C GLY A 8 31.24 -5.39 -13.19
N LYS A 9 30.81 -5.67 -11.95
CA LYS A 9 30.12 -6.92 -11.58
C LYS A 9 28.61 -6.74 -11.61
N LEU A 10 27.91 -7.69 -12.24
CA LEU A 10 26.45 -7.83 -12.14
C LEU A 10 26.07 -8.25 -10.72
N ARG A 11 25.17 -7.50 -10.09
CA ARG A 11 24.58 -7.84 -8.80
C ARG A 11 23.08 -7.67 -8.87
N ILE A 12 22.36 -8.77 -8.68
CA ILE A 12 20.91 -8.81 -8.73
C ILE A 12 20.38 -8.85 -7.30
N PHE A 13 19.42 -8.00 -6.99
CA PHE A 13 18.56 -8.15 -5.82
C PHE A 13 17.19 -8.62 -6.30
N PHE A 14 16.72 -9.73 -5.76
CA PHE A 14 15.41 -10.30 -6.07
C PHE A 14 14.54 -10.33 -4.81
N SER A 15 13.30 -9.88 -4.95
CA SER A 15 12.25 -10.01 -3.94
C SER A 15 10.95 -10.41 -4.63
N SER A 16 10.02 -11.01 -3.90
CA SER A 16 8.68 -11.35 -4.38
C SER A 16 7.63 -10.77 -3.44
N ASP A 17 6.38 -10.69 -3.90
CA ASP A 17 5.19 -10.58 -3.05
C ASP A 17 5.19 -9.36 -2.12
N ILE A 18 5.47 -8.19 -2.70
CA ILE A 18 5.41 -6.91 -1.98
C ILE A 18 3.99 -6.63 -1.47
N HIS A 19 2.98 -7.16 -2.16
CA HIS A 19 1.57 -7.03 -1.83
C HIS A 19 1.14 -5.58 -1.53
N GLY A 20 1.53 -4.64 -2.38
CA GLY A 20 1.19 -3.23 -2.26
C GLY A 20 1.80 -2.48 -1.06
N SER A 21 2.65 -3.11 -0.24
CA SER A 21 3.23 -2.46 0.94
C SER A 21 4.13 -1.29 0.53
N GLU A 22 3.68 -0.06 0.81
CA GLU A 22 4.45 1.15 0.55
C GLU A 22 5.79 1.14 1.33
N SER A 23 5.81 0.53 2.52
CA SER A 23 7.03 0.38 3.33
C SER A 23 8.06 -0.52 2.65
N CYS A 24 7.63 -1.67 2.12
CA CYS A 24 8.52 -2.57 1.38
C CYS A 24 9.01 -1.91 0.09
N PHE A 25 8.12 -1.21 -0.63
CA PHE A 25 8.48 -0.49 -1.84
C PHE A 25 9.55 0.59 -1.58
N LYS A 26 9.39 1.41 -0.52
CA LYS A 26 10.39 2.41 -0.13
C LYS A 26 11.76 1.79 0.20
N LYS A 27 11.78 0.62 0.87
CA LYS A 27 13.03 -0.11 1.13
C LYS A 27 13.67 -0.61 -0.17
N LEU A 28 12.86 -1.09 -1.10
CA LEU A 28 13.32 -1.55 -2.40
C LEU A 28 14.01 -0.43 -3.20
N LEU A 29 13.52 0.80 -3.13
CA LEU A 29 14.16 1.96 -3.77
C LEU A 29 15.57 2.25 -3.23
N MET A 30 15.87 1.84 -1.99
CA MET A 30 17.21 1.99 -1.40
C MET A 30 18.17 0.86 -1.75
N VAL A 31 17.68 -0.26 -2.29
CA VAL A 31 18.49 -1.46 -2.58
C VAL A 31 19.70 -1.19 -3.48
N PRO A 32 19.60 -0.44 -4.60
CA PRO A 32 20.77 -0.16 -5.43
C PRO A 32 21.89 0.55 -4.68
N ARG A 33 21.54 1.43 -3.73
CA ARG A 33 22.50 2.18 -2.92
C ARG A 33 23.10 1.34 -1.80
N LEU A 34 22.26 0.63 -1.04
CA LEU A 34 22.70 -0.13 0.14
C LEU A 34 23.47 -1.39 -0.24
N TYR A 35 22.98 -2.13 -1.23
CA TYR A 35 23.54 -3.43 -1.61
C TYR A 35 24.41 -3.36 -2.86
N LYS A 36 24.59 -2.18 -3.47
CA LYS A 36 25.29 -2.01 -4.76
C LYS A 36 24.70 -2.90 -5.85
N ALA A 37 23.40 -3.15 -5.78
CA ALA A 37 22.69 -3.93 -6.78
C ALA A 37 22.61 -3.13 -8.09
N THR A 38 22.94 -3.78 -9.20
CA THR A 38 22.87 -3.21 -10.55
C THR A 38 21.53 -3.52 -11.22
N VAL A 39 20.83 -4.56 -10.73
CA VAL A 39 19.48 -4.92 -11.15
C VAL A 39 18.67 -5.23 -9.90
N VAL A 40 17.45 -4.71 -9.84
CA VAL A 40 16.46 -5.04 -8.82
C VAL A 40 15.26 -5.65 -9.53
N ILE A 41 14.86 -6.84 -9.10
CA ILE A 41 13.76 -7.60 -9.67
C ILE A 41 12.71 -7.79 -8.56
N VAL A 42 11.48 -7.44 -8.87
CA VAL A 42 10.31 -7.78 -8.06
C VAL A 42 9.49 -8.78 -8.85
N GLY A 43 9.45 -10.02 -8.37
CA GLY A 43 8.56 -11.06 -8.86
C GLY A 43 7.25 -11.09 -8.07
N GLY A 44 6.38 -12.04 -8.42
CA GLY A 44 5.14 -12.30 -7.68
C GLY A 44 4.16 -11.13 -7.70
N ASP A 45 3.29 -11.08 -6.70
CA ASP A 45 2.21 -10.11 -6.64
C ASP A 45 2.67 -8.78 -6.02
N ILE A 46 2.49 -7.71 -6.78
CA ILE A 46 2.78 -6.34 -6.36
C ILE A 46 1.51 -5.62 -5.87
N THR A 47 0.33 -6.19 -6.12
CA THR A 47 -0.96 -5.57 -5.80
C THR A 47 -1.27 -5.66 -4.31
N GLY A 48 -1.96 -4.64 -3.81
CA GLY A 48 -2.40 -4.60 -2.42
C GLY A 48 -3.53 -5.59 -2.19
N LYS A 49 -3.71 -5.93 -0.92
CA LYS A 49 -4.61 -7.02 -0.50
C LYS A 49 -6.10 -6.67 -0.60
N ALA A 50 -6.45 -5.41 -0.31
CA ALA A 50 -7.84 -4.97 -0.23
C ALA A 50 -7.97 -3.45 -0.26
N LEU A 51 -9.15 -3.00 -0.66
CA LEU A 51 -9.62 -1.63 -0.45
C LEU A 51 -10.16 -1.49 0.98
N ILE A 52 -9.74 -0.42 1.67
CA ILE A 52 -10.25 -0.05 2.98
C ILE A 52 -11.13 1.19 2.80
N PRO A 53 -12.47 1.04 2.91
CA PRO A 53 -13.38 2.17 2.76
C PRO A 53 -13.25 3.13 3.94
N ILE A 54 -13.12 4.40 3.61
CA ILE A 54 -13.15 5.53 4.54
C ILE A 54 -14.41 6.32 4.21
N ILE A 55 -15.43 6.19 5.05
CA ILE A 55 -16.76 6.71 4.84
C ILE A 55 -16.79 8.18 5.23
N SER A 56 -17.05 9.08 4.28
CA SER A 56 -17.32 10.49 4.57
C SER A 56 -18.74 10.67 5.11
N LYS A 57 -18.89 11.41 6.20
CA LYS A 57 -20.18 11.76 6.81
C LYS A 57 -20.60 13.17 6.41
N ASN A 58 -21.91 13.46 6.53
CA ASN A 58 -22.48 14.77 6.17
C ASN A 58 -21.98 15.92 7.06
N ASP A 59 -21.49 15.62 8.26
CA ASP A 59 -20.90 16.59 9.21
C ASP A 59 -19.42 16.90 8.91
N GLY A 60 -18.86 16.37 7.82
CA GLY A 60 -17.47 16.55 7.41
C GLY A 60 -16.47 15.63 8.13
N SER A 61 -16.94 14.76 9.02
CA SER A 61 -16.11 13.73 9.65
C SER A 61 -16.01 12.48 8.76
N PHE A 62 -15.11 11.56 9.13
CA PHE A 62 -14.95 10.27 8.45
C PHE A 62 -15.02 9.11 9.44
N GLU A 63 -15.35 7.93 8.94
CA GLU A 63 -15.35 6.68 9.69
C GLU A 63 -14.72 5.56 8.86
N THR A 64 -13.96 4.67 9.49
CA THR A 64 -13.49 3.45 8.84
C THR A 64 -13.51 2.27 9.80
N HIS A 65 -13.49 1.06 9.24
CA HIS A 65 -13.14 -0.16 9.97
C HIS A 65 -11.79 -0.63 9.46
N PHE A 66 -10.78 -0.60 10.33
CA PHE A 66 -9.41 -0.95 9.98
C PHE A 66 -8.81 -1.84 11.05
N LEU A 67 -8.31 -3.02 10.64
CA LEU A 67 -7.73 -4.02 11.54
C LEU A 67 -8.62 -4.43 12.72
N GLY A 68 -9.93 -4.55 12.47
CA GLY A 68 -10.92 -4.92 13.49
C GLY A 68 -11.39 -3.77 14.38
N GLU A 69 -10.79 -2.57 14.25
CA GLU A 69 -11.16 -1.40 15.02
C GLU A 69 -12.05 -0.46 14.18
N LYS A 70 -13.11 0.05 14.82
CA LYS A 70 -13.89 1.17 14.29
C LYS A 70 -13.15 2.46 14.65
N ILE A 71 -12.86 3.29 13.65
CA ILE A 71 -12.09 4.54 13.82
C ILE A 71 -12.93 5.71 13.31
N ASP A 72 -13.29 6.63 14.21
CA ASP A 72 -13.89 7.91 13.87
C ASP A 72 -12.80 8.99 13.71
N ILE A 73 -12.88 9.78 12.64
CA ILE A 73 -11.86 10.75 12.25
C ILE A 73 -12.50 12.13 12.11
N ASN A 74 -12.05 13.06 12.93
CA ASN A 74 -12.55 14.44 12.97
C ASN A 74 -11.51 15.49 12.54
N SER A 75 -10.41 15.06 11.94
CA SER A 75 -9.34 15.94 11.47
C SER A 75 -8.65 15.36 10.23
N ILE A 76 -8.25 16.25 9.32
CA ILE A 76 -7.53 15.92 8.09
C ILE A 76 -6.16 15.28 8.41
N ASP A 77 -5.49 15.71 9.48
CA ASP A 77 -4.19 15.14 9.85
C ASP A 77 -4.32 13.68 10.28
N LYS A 78 -5.33 13.38 11.11
CA LYS A 78 -5.65 12.00 11.51
C LYS A 78 -6.03 11.15 10.29
N LEU A 79 -6.79 11.71 9.35
CA LEU A 79 -7.14 11.04 8.09
C LEU A 79 -5.88 10.69 7.30
N ASN A 80 -4.95 11.62 7.15
CA ASN A 80 -3.71 11.41 6.40
C ASN A 80 -2.82 10.36 7.07
N SER A 81 -2.62 10.43 8.38
CA SER A 81 -1.87 9.43 9.15
C SER A 81 -2.50 8.03 9.06
N LEU A 82 -3.83 7.94 9.08
CA LEU A 82 -4.52 6.67 8.87
C LEU A 82 -4.30 6.13 7.45
N LYS A 83 -4.44 6.96 6.42
CA LYS A 83 -4.16 6.55 5.03
C LYS A 83 -2.73 6.04 4.86
N GLU A 84 -1.75 6.68 5.50
CA GLU A 84 -0.36 6.22 5.52
C GLU A 84 -0.23 4.83 6.18
N ARG A 85 -0.86 4.61 7.33
CA ARG A 85 -0.86 3.29 8.00
C ARG A 85 -1.47 2.21 7.12
N ILE A 86 -2.58 2.51 6.43
CA ILE A 86 -3.25 1.59 5.51
C ILE A 86 -2.29 1.20 4.36
N ARG A 87 -1.67 2.18 3.70
CA ARG A 87 -0.73 1.93 2.59
C ARG A 87 0.55 1.21 3.03
N ALA A 88 1.03 1.51 4.25
CA ALA A 88 2.24 0.90 4.79
C ALA A 88 2.16 -0.63 4.87
N ILE A 89 0.96 -1.18 5.14
CA ILE A 89 0.73 -2.62 5.26
C ILE A 89 0.15 -3.27 4.00
N GLY A 90 0.06 -2.53 2.89
CA GLY A 90 -0.35 -3.08 1.60
C GLY A 90 -1.84 -3.06 1.30
N PHE A 91 -2.57 -2.15 1.95
CA PHE A 91 -3.98 -1.90 1.63
C PHE A 91 -4.16 -0.56 0.90
N TYR A 92 -5.29 -0.42 0.21
CA TYR A 92 -5.64 0.78 -0.54
C TYR A 92 -6.72 1.59 0.20
N PRO A 93 -6.39 2.77 0.76
CA PRO A 93 -7.40 3.62 1.37
C PRO A 93 -8.28 4.22 0.27
N TYR A 94 -9.61 4.11 0.41
CA TYR A 94 -10.57 4.62 -0.56
C TYR A 94 -11.66 5.43 0.14
N ILE A 95 -11.74 6.72 -0.17
CA ILE A 95 -12.80 7.58 0.39
C ILE A 95 -14.08 7.36 -0.40
N THR A 96 -15.18 7.11 0.30
CA THR A 96 -16.49 6.87 -0.29
C THR A 96 -17.60 7.30 0.66
N ASP A 97 -18.86 7.21 0.23
CA ASP A 97 -20.02 7.41 1.09
C ASP A 97 -20.52 6.07 1.67
N GLY A 98 -21.60 6.12 2.46
CA GLY A 98 -22.17 4.90 3.05
C GLY A 98 -22.66 3.89 2.01
N LYS A 99 -23.13 4.35 0.84
CA LYS A 99 -23.61 3.47 -0.23
C LYS A 99 -22.45 2.77 -0.93
N GLY A 100 -21.43 3.52 -1.34
CA GLY A 100 -20.24 2.96 -1.97
C GLY A 100 -19.47 2.01 -1.04
N ALA A 101 -19.50 2.24 0.28
CA ALA A 101 -18.95 1.29 1.25
C ALA A 101 -19.71 -0.05 1.30
N VAL A 102 -21.03 -0.04 1.10
CA VAL A 102 -21.84 -1.26 0.99
C VAL A 102 -21.54 -1.97 -0.33
N GLU A 103 -21.51 -1.23 -1.45
CA GLU A 103 -21.18 -1.78 -2.77
C GLU A 103 -19.79 -2.45 -2.78
N LEU A 104 -18.81 -1.85 -2.11
CA LEU A 104 -17.48 -2.44 -1.98
C LEU A 104 -17.47 -3.76 -1.20
N LYS A 105 -18.32 -3.90 -0.18
CA LYS A 105 -18.46 -5.16 0.57
C LYS A 105 -19.15 -6.24 -0.24
N GLU A 106 -20.17 -5.87 -1.01
CA GLU A 106 -20.94 -6.79 -1.84
C GLU A 106 -20.17 -7.27 -3.07
N ASN A 107 -19.25 -6.44 -3.59
CA ASN A 107 -18.39 -6.77 -4.73
C ASN A 107 -17.03 -7.36 -4.34
N VAL A 108 -16.82 -7.76 -3.09
CA VAL A 108 -15.68 -8.62 -2.73
C VAL A 108 -15.93 -10.03 -3.28
N LYS A 109 -15.86 -10.17 -4.60
CA LYS A 109 -15.48 -11.45 -5.19
C LYS A 109 -14.05 -11.67 -4.73
N VAL A 110 -13.88 -12.58 -3.77
CA VAL A 110 -12.58 -13.01 -3.27
C VAL A 110 -11.71 -13.26 -4.49
N ALA A 111 -10.67 -12.45 -4.65
CA ALA A 111 -9.65 -12.70 -5.65
C ALA A 111 -8.93 -13.97 -5.18
N GLU A 112 -9.37 -15.12 -5.68
CA GLU A 112 -8.69 -16.41 -5.58
C GLU A 112 -7.41 -16.41 -6.43
#